data_AF-A0A6A4VUD7-F1
#
_entry.id   AF-A0A6A4VUD7-F1
#
_cell.length_a   1.000
_cell.length_b   1.000
_cell.length_c   1.000
_cell.angle_alpha   90.00
_cell.angle_beta   90.00
_cell.angle_gamma   90.00
#
_symmetry.space_group_name_H-M   'P 1'
#
loop_
_entity.id
_entity.type
_entity.pdbx_description
1 polymer ?
#
loop_
_entity_poly.entity_id
_entity_poly.type
_entity_poly.pdbx_seq_one_letter_code
_entity_poly.pdbx_strand_id
1 'polypeptide(L)'
;MEDDAPVIYGLEFQSRALAAVQGGTDDVLFMVGTQSLKYTNQIHLLHLDEDTGALNKQIFSHPAGEVWHLACSPTDRHHFSSCFGRLEEGSSRLAAAVWSLPPEDSEDDTGAPALTQLLELQAQVGGAAGAVK
;
A
#
# COMPACT_ATOMS: atom_id res chain seq x y z
N MET A 1 13.15 -33.45 -2.55
CA MET A 1 12.82 -32.08 -2.17
C MET A 1 12.28 -32.20 -0.77
N GLU A 2 13.02 -31.68 0.22
CA GLU A 2 12.44 -31.52 1.56
C GLU A 2 11.20 -30.63 1.42
N ASP A 3 10.11 -30.98 2.09
CA ASP A 3 8.91 -30.15 2.13
C ASP A 3 9.27 -28.87 2.89
N ASP A 4 9.64 -27.82 2.16
CA ASP A 4 9.82 -26.50 2.76
C ASP A 4 8.51 -26.08 3.43
N ALA A 5 8.59 -25.84 4.74
CA ALA A 5 7.44 -25.46 5.53
C ALA A 5 6.87 -24.13 4.99
N PRO A 6 5.54 -23.97 4.92
CA PRO A 6 4.94 -22.76 4.41
C PRO A 6 5.27 -21.56 5.31
N VAL A 7 5.72 -20.46 4.70
CA VAL A 7 5.90 -19.18 5.39
C VAL A 7 4.54 -18.51 5.56
N ILE A 8 4.17 -18.19 6.80
CA ILE A 8 2.86 -17.59 7.12
C ILE A 8 3.06 -16.18 7.68
N TYR A 9 2.43 -15.21 7.01
CA TYR A 9 2.34 -13.84 7.49
C TYR A 9 0.92 -13.48 7.91
N GLY A 10 0.73 -13.23 9.21
CA GLY A 10 -0.55 -12.80 9.77
C GLY A 10 -0.70 -11.27 9.74
N LEU A 11 -1.88 -10.80 9.33
CA LEU A 11 -2.25 -9.40 9.36
C LEU A 11 -3.15 -9.10 10.55
N GLU A 12 -2.96 -7.93 11.17
CA GLU A 12 -3.82 -7.45 12.26
C GLU A 12 -5.18 -6.95 11.74
N PHE A 13 -5.19 -6.40 10.53
CA PHE A 13 -6.38 -5.88 9.86
C PHE A 13 -6.71 -6.70 8.61
N GLN A 14 -7.98 -6.65 8.20
CA GLN A 14 -8.39 -7.21 6.92
C GLN A 14 -7.61 -6.53 5.79
N SER A 15 -7.32 -7.29 4.74
CA SER A 15 -6.61 -6.80 3.55
C SER A 15 -7.30 -7.30 2.29
N ARG A 16 -7.18 -6.51 1.22
CA ARG A 16 -7.68 -6.85 -0.12
C ARG A 16 -6.64 -6.63 -1.21
N ALA A 17 -5.65 -5.77 -0.97
CA ALA A 17 -4.65 -5.40 -1.97
C ALA A 17 -3.31 -6.09 -1.68
N LEU A 18 -2.78 -6.76 -2.70
CA LEU A 18 -1.46 -7.37 -2.73
C LEU A 18 -0.80 -7.02 -4.07
N ALA A 19 0.46 -6.60 -4.06
CA ALA A 19 1.22 -6.31 -5.27
C ALA A 19 2.68 -6.75 -5.14
N ALA A 20 3.25 -7.31 -6.20
CA ALA A 20 4.69 -7.57 -6.28
C ALA A 20 5.45 -6.25 -6.51
N VAL A 21 6.62 -6.12 -5.88
CA VAL A 21 7.55 -5.00 -6.09
C VAL A 21 8.59 -5.43 -7.12
N GLN A 22 8.63 -4.80 -8.28
CA GLN A 22 9.44 -5.29 -9.42
C GLN A 22 10.88 -4.79 -9.47
N GLY A 23 11.25 -3.77 -8.69
CA GLY A 23 12.52 -3.05 -8.86
C GLY A 23 13.76 -3.69 -8.21
N GLY A 24 13.73 -4.98 -7.84
CA GLY A 24 14.88 -5.72 -7.31
C GLY A 24 15.08 -7.02 -8.09
N THR A 25 16.31 -7.34 -8.47
CA THR A 25 16.63 -8.56 -9.25
C THR A 25 16.80 -9.80 -8.38
N ASP A 26 17.12 -9.62 -7.10
CA ASP A 26 17.54 -10.70 -6.19
C ASP A 26 16.65 -10.80 -4.93
N ASP A 27 15.56 -10.04 -4.87
CA ASP A 27 14.68 -9.97 -3.69
C ASP A 27 13.22 -10.28 -4.04
N VAL A 28 12.58 -11.15 -3.25
CA VAL A 28 11.13 -11.35 -3.32
C VAL A 28 10.44 -10.36 -2.41
N LEU A 29 9.91 -9.28 -3.01
CA LEU A 29 9.23 -8.20 -2.30
C LEU A 29 7.76 -8.08 -2.70
N PHE A 30 6.90 -7.93 -1.70
CA PHE A 30 5.47 -7.75 -1.92
C PHE A 30 4.87 -6.73 -0.95
N MET A 31 3.93 -5.93 -1.44
CA MET A 31 3.19 -4.95 -0.66
C MET A 31 1.78 -5.44 -0.37
N VAL A 32 1.32 -5.24 0.86
CA VAL A 32 -0.04 -5.54 1.31
C VAL A 32 -0.69 -4.27 1.85
N GLY A 33 -1.92 -3.98 1.40
CA GLY A 33 -2.69 -2.83 1.88
C GLY A 33 -3.90 -3.25 2.72
N THR A 34 -4.04 -2.67 3.91
CA THR A 34 -5.16 -2.98 4.80
C THR A 34 -6.44 -2.23 4.44
N GLN A 35 -7.57 -2.76 4.91
CA GLN A 35 -8.91 -2.22 4.73
C GLN A 35 -9.63 -2.12 6.08
N SER A 36 -9.72 -0.89 6.59
CA SER A 36 -10.43 -0.54 7.82
C SER A 36 -11.07 0.84 7.68
N LEU A 37 -12.35 0.92 8.03
CA LEU A 37 -13.08 2.18 8.22
C LEU A 37 -12.90 2.77 9.62
N LYS A 38 -12.36 2.00 10.57
CA LYS A 38 -12.30 2.35 12.00
C LYS A 38 -10.91 2.78 12.45
N TYR A 39 -9.88 2.22 11.83
CA TYR A 39 -8.47 2.42 12.18
C TYR A 39 -7.72 2.95 10.99
N THR A 40 -6.62 3.67 11.24
CA THR A 40 -5.71 4.10 10.19
C THR A 40 -5.15 2.87 9.47
N ASN A 41 -5.30 2.87 8.14
CA ASN A 41 -4.82 1.76 7.32
C ASN A 41 -3.31 1.74 7.22
N GLN A 42 -2.76 0.63 6.75
CA GLN A 42 -1.33 0.38 6.68
C GLN A 42 -0.95 -0.22 5.33
N ILE A 43 0.27 0.09 4.90
CA ILE A 43 0.97 -0.61 3.82
C ILE A 43 2.08 -1.43 4.47
N HIS A 44 2.08 -2.74 4.23
CA HIS A 44 3.12 -3.64 4.68
C HIS A 44 4.03 -3.94 3.49
N LEU A 45 5.29 -3.57 3.56
CA LEU A 45 6.32 -4.03 2.64
C LEU A 45 6.98 -5.27 3.24
N LEU A 46 6.87 -6.39 2.53
CA LEU A 46 7.36 -7.68 2.96
C LEU A 46 8.52 -8.08 2.06
N HIS A 47 9.60 -8.56 2.67
CA HIS A 47 10.80 -9.05 2.01
C HIS A 47 11.00 -10.49 2.44
N LEU A 48 10.87 -11.41 1.49
CA LEU A 48 11.14 -12.82 1.67
C LEU A 48 12.54 -13.11 1.13
N ASP A 49 13.41 -13.58 2.03
CA ASP A 49 14.68 -14.17 1.67
C ASP A 49 14.43 -15.62 1.22
N GLU A 50 14.64 -15.90 -0.05
CA GLU A 50 14.40 -17.23 -0.64
C GLU A 50 15.42 -18.27 -0.18
N ASP A 51 16.61 -17.86 0.26
CA ASP A 51 17.67 -18.77 0.70
C ASP A 51 17.44 -19.22 2.15
N THR A 52 17.00 -18.29 3.01
CA THR A 52 16.79 -18.57 4.45
C THR A 52 15.34 -18.82 4.83
N GLY A 53 14.39 -18.46 3.96
CA GLY A 53 12.95 -18.45 4.26
C GLY A 53 12.54 -17.35 5.26
N ALA A 54 13.46 -16.45 5.61
CA ALA A 54 13.18 -15.36 6.55
C ALA A 54 12.26 -14.31 5.91
N LEU A 55 11.22 -13.91 6.66
CA LEU A 55 10.28 -12.87 6.22
C LEU A 55 10.45 -11.60 7.06
N ASN A 56 11.02 -10.57 6.45
CA ASN A 56 11.15 -9.24 7.04
C ASN A 56 9.95 -8.36 6.65
N LYS A 57 9.60 -7.41 7.53
CA LYS A 57 8.45 -6.52 7.31
C LYS A 57 8.78 -5.07 7.68
N GLN A 58 8.27 -4.15 6.88
CA GLN A 58 8.16 -2.74 7.20
C GLN A 58 6.70 -2.32 7.08
N ILE A 59 6.21 -1.50 8.01
CA ILE A 59 4.81 -1.11 8.08
C ILE A 59 4.73 0.42 8.03
N PHE A 60 3.97 0.93 7.08
CA PHE A 60 3.77 2.36 6.89
C PHE A 60 2.31 2.73 7.08
N SER A 61 2.06 3.86 7.75
CA SER A 61 0.71 4.40 7.92
C SER A 61 0.15 4.91 6.58
N HIS A 62 -1.11 4.59 6.30
CA HIS A 62 -1.87 5.02 5.12
C HIS A 62 -3.14 5.78 5.56
N PRO A 63 -3.02 7.05 5.99
CA PRO A 63 -4.14 7.85 6.50
C PRO A 63 -5.11 8.33 5.40
N ALA A 64 -4.79 8.09 4.14
CA ALA A 64 -5.63 8.49 3.02
C ALA A 64 -6.98 7.74 2.99
N GLY A 65 -6.99 6.48 3.42
CA GLY A 65 -8.21 5.67 3.47
C GLY A 65 -7.95 4.17 3.39
N GLU A 66 -9.02 3.41 3.20
CA GLU A 66 -8.99 1.97 2.96
C GLU A 66 -8.26 1.66 1.65
N VAL A 67 -7.34 0.69 1.63
CA VAL A 67 -6.60 0.36 0.41
C VAL A 67 -7.37 -0.67 -0.41
N TRP A 68 -7.79 -0.27 -1.62
CA TRP A 68 -8.57 -1.12 -2.55
C TRP A 68 -7.70 -1.74 -3.64
N HIS A 69 -6.63 -1.06 -4.03
CA HIS A 69 -5.70 -1.54 -5.04
C HIS A 69 -4.29 -0.99 -4.79
N LEU A 70 -3.28 -1.76 -5.18
CA LEU A 70 -1.88 -1.38 -5.17
C LEU A 70 -1.24 -1.75 -6.50
N ALA A 71 -0.40 -0.87 -7.02
CA ALA A 71 0.48 -1.17 -8.14
C ALA A 71 1.84 -0.52 -7.90
N CYS A 72 2.90 -1.33 -7.89
CA CYS A 72 4.26 -0.86 -7.71
C CYS A 72 4.83 -0.35 -9.03
N SER A 73 5.76 0.61 -8.96
CA SER A 73 6.44 1.11 -10.15
C SER A 73 7.32 -0.01 -10.76
N PRO A 74 7.28 -0.18 -12.09
CA PRO A 74 8.09 -1.21 -12.76
C PRO A 74 9.56 -0.83 -12.88
N THR A 75 9.91 0.46 -12.70
CA THR A 75 11.27 0.97 -12.90
C THR A 75 11.94 1.46 -11.61
N ASP A 76 11.18 1.61 -10.52
CA ASP A 76 11.67 2.18 -9.27
C ASP A 76 10.96 1.54 -8.08
N ARG A 77 11.70 0.78 -7.27
CA ARG A 77 11.15 0.06 -6.10
C ARG A 77 10.63 0.98 -5.00
N HIS A 78 11.02 2.25 -4.98
CA HIS A 78 10.61 3.21 -3.95
C HIS A 78 9.26 3.86 -4.26
N HIS A 79 8.72 3.67 -5.47
CA HIS A 79 7.46 4.27 -5.88
C HIS A 79 6.36 3.22 -6.06
N PHE A 80 5.16 3.56 -5.57
CA PHE A 80 3.96 2.77 -5.83
C PHE A 80 2.73 3.66 -5.90
N SER A 81 1.63 3.11 -6.38
CA SER A 81 0.33 3.75 -6.41
C SER A 81 -0.67 2.96 -5.57
N SER A 82 -1.60 3.67 -4.94
CA SER A 82 -2.75 3.05 -4.28
C SER A 82 -4.05 3.67 -4.78
N CYS A 83 -5.08 2.85 -4.95
CA CYS A 83 -6.46 3.31 -4.99
C CYS A 83 -7.06 3.12 -3.61
N PHE A 84 -7.71 4.15 -3.07
CA PHE A 84 -8.23 4.11 -1.72
C PHE A 84 -9.63 4.72 -1.60
N GLY A 85 -10.37 4.21 -0.63
CA GLY A 85 -11.69 4.71 -0.25
C GLY A 85 -11.58 5.57 1.00
N ARG A 86 -12.08 6.80 0.92
CA ARG A 86 -12.17 7.74 2.04
C ARG A 86 -13.63 8.03 2.35
N LEU A 87 -13.95 8.07 3.64
CA LEU A 87 -15.27 8.50 4.11
C LEU A 87 -15.29 10.04 4.19
N GLU A 88 -16.20 10.66 3.44
CA GLU A 88 -16.43 12.11 3.41
C GLU A 88 -17.91 12.39 3.74
N GLU A 89 -18.19 13.13 4.82
CA GLU A 89 -19.54 13.59 5.27
C GLU A 89 -20.74 12.72 4.82
N GLY A 90 -20.73 11.44 5.17
CA GLY A 90 -21.85 10.51 4.90
C GLY A 90 -21.82 9.82 3.53
N SER A 91 -20.78 10.03 2.74
CA SER A 91 -20.51 9.36 1.46
C SER A 91 -19.12 8.74 1.44
N SER A 92 -18.90 7.74 0.58
CA SER A 92 -17.57 7.17 0.33
C SER A 92 -17.08 7.65 -1.03
N ARG A 93 -15.87 8.19 -1.07
CA ARG A 93 -15.20 8.62 -2.30
C ARG A 93 -13.99 7.75 -2.55
N LEU A 94 -13.82 7.35 -3.82
CA LEU A 94 -12.62 6.70 -4.31
C LEU A 94 -11.64 7.76 -4.84
N ALA A 95 -10.39 7.62 -4.46
CA ALA A 95 -9.27 8.40 -4.97
C ALA A 95 -8.08 7.48 -5.25
N ALA A 96 -7.08 7.98 -5.95
CA ALA A 96 -5.81 7.28 -6.13
C ALA A 96 -4.65 8.23 -5.91
N ALA A 97 -3.52 7.73 -5.45
CA ALA A 97 -2.31 8.53 -5.24
C ALA A 97 -1.06 7.74 -5.59
N VAL A 98 0.01 8.46 -5.92
CA VAL A 98 1.36 7.90 -6.01
C VAL A 98 2.13 8.27 -4.75
N TRP A 99 2.86 7.30 -4.23
CA TRP A 99 3.58 7.35 -2.97
C TRP A 99 5.05 7.04 -3.18
N SER A 100 5.90 7.67 -2.37
CA SER A 100 7.29 7.29 -2.19
C SER A 100 7.47 6.65 -0.82
N LEU A 101 8.17 5.52 -0.81
CA LEU A 101 8.75 4.94 0.40
C LEU A 101 9.87 5.84 0.93
N PRO A 102 10.12 5.85 2.24
CA PRO A 102 11.31 6.48 2.80
C PRO A 102 12.57 5.72 2.37
N PRO A 103 13.74 6.40 2.31
CA PRO A 103 15.01 5.75 2.03
C PRO A 103 15.38 4.77 3.15
N GLU A 104 16.05 3.67 2.80
CA GLU A 104 16.38 2.57 3.74
C GLU A 104 17.34 3.02 4.87
N ASP A 105 18.12 4.08 4.64
CA ASP A 105 19.14 4.62 5.56
C ASP A 105 18.70 5.86 6.35
N SER A 106 17.41 6.22 6.38
CA SER A 106 16.98 7.37 7.19
C SER A 106 17.01 7.02 8.69
N GLU A 107 18.14 7.25 9.34
CA GLU A 107 18.27 7.36 10.81
C GLU A 107 17.63 8.66 11.33
N ASP A 108 16.42 9.01 10.86
CA ASP A 108 15.68 10.13 11.46
C ASP A 108 15.18 9.68 12.85
N ASP A 109 15.97 10.01 13.87
CA ASP A 109 15.83 9.75 15.31
C ASP A 109 14.55 10.36 15.95
N THR A 110 13.54 10.69 15.13
CA THR A 110 12.36 11.45 15.55
C THR A 110 11.02 10.87 15.10
N GLY A 111 10.95 9.74 14.38
CA GLY A 111 9.65 9.15 14.03
C GLY A 111 9.69 7.79 13.32
N ALA A 112 8.51 7.14 13.28
CA ALA A 112 8.29 5.94 12.49
C ALA A 112 8.38 6.26 10.97
N PRO A 113 8.86 5.33 10.13
CA PRO A 113 8.98 5.55 8.69
C PRO A 113 7.61 5.90 8.07
N ALA A 114 7.59 6.95 7.24
CA ALA A 114 6.36 7.52 6.70
C ALA A 114 6.35 7.56 5.17
N LEU A 115 5.18 7.30 4.59
CA LEU A 115 4.95 7.45 3.14
C LEU A 115 4.89 8.93 2.77
N THR A 116 5.55 9.29 1.68
CA THR A 116 5.40 10.63 1.08
C THR A 116 4.41 10.56 -0.07
N GLN A 117 3.31 11.31 0.01
CA GLN A 117 2.35 11.44 -1.10
C GLN A 117 2.92 12.37 -2.17
N LEU A 118 3.16 11.85 -3.37
CA LEU A 118 3.74 12.62 -4.49
C LEU A 118 2.67 13.31 -5.34
N LEU A 119 1.55 12.62 -5.58
CA LEU A 119 0.42 13.17 -6.32
C LEU A 119 -0.88 12.47 -5.91
N GLU A 120 -2.01 13.14 -6.10
CA GLU A 120 -3.34 12.57 -5.95
C GLU A 120 -4.15 12.76 -7.24
N LEU A 121 -4.77 11.68 -7.70
CA LEU A 121 -5.70 11.64 -8.81
C LEU A 121 -7.12 11.78 -8.25
N GLN A 122 -7.75 12.91 -8.54
CA GLN A 122 -9.13 13.16 -8.14
C GLN A 122 -10.09 12.73 -9.24
N ALA A 123 -10.98 11.79 -8.92
CA ALA A 123 -12.09 11.46 -9.80
C ALA A 123 -13.08 12.64 -9.83
N GLN A 124 -13.33 13.19 -11.02
CA GLN A 124 -14.36 14.20 -11.25
C GLN A 124 -15.69 13.46 -11.50
N VAL A 125 -16.56 13.42 -10.50
CA VAL A 125 -17.90 12.83 -10.67
C VAL A 125 -18.70 13.80 -11.53
N GLY A 126 -18.90 13.47 -12.80
CA GLY A 126 -19.76 14.25 -13.70
C GLY A 126 -21.16 14.31 -13.12
N GLY A 127 -21.58 15.48 -12.65
CA GLY A 127 -22.94 15.71 -12.22
C GLY A 127 -23.87 15.47 -13.40
N ALA A 128 -24.67 14.40 -13.34
CA ALA A 128 -25.85 14.28 -14.18
C ALA A 128 -26.84 15.36 -13.72
N ALA A 129 -26.66 16.60 -14.20
CA ALA A 129 -27.67 17.62 -14.12
C ALA A 129 -28.87 17.10 -14.90
N GLY A 130 -29.89 16.65 -14.16
CA GLY A 130 -31.16 16.22 -14.73
C GLY A 130 -31.75 17.35 -15.55
N ALA A 131 -31.64 17.25 -16.87
CA ALA A 131 -32.44 18.03 -17.80
C ALA A 131 -33.86 17.44 -17.78
N VAL A 132 -34.64 17.81 -16.77
CA VAL A 132 -36.10 17.69 -16.84
C VAL A 132 -36.56 18.88 -17.69
N LYS A 133 -36.99 18.57 -18.92
CA LYS A 133 -37.69 19.49 -19.82
C LYS A 133 -39.05 19.86 -19.25
#